data_AF-A0AAD7G4H8-F1
#
_entry.id   AF-A0AAD7G4H8-F1
#
_cell.length_a   1.000
_cell.length_b   1.000
_cell.length_c   1.000
_cell.angle_alpha   90.00
_cell.angle_beta   90.00
_cell.angle_gamma   90.00
#
_symmetry.space_group_name_H-M   'P 1'
#
loop_
_entity.id
_entity.type
_entity.pdbx_description
1 polymer ?
#
loop_
_entity_poly.entity_id
_entity_poly.type
_entity_poly.pdbx_seq_one_letter_code
_entity_poly.pdbx_strand_id
1 'polypeptide(L)'
;MPARRPPHIYMSSGASSIHAPFKDLLYTNIVPSEDECQAIRNFVAAPIKERDDLSDNITQLQIVLEQLTLTCDALFEFIDSHLALVTSARKIPEDILREIFTVSLPTDGNATIRRTESPLGISRIFSD
;
A
#
# COMPACT_ATOMS: atom_id res chain seq x y z
N MET A 1 31.98 -8.71 20.85
CA MET A 1 30.94 -9.17 19.90
C MET A 1 30.39 -7.95 19.17
N PRO A 2 30.86 -7.59 17.96
CA PRO A 2 30.22 -6.57 17.15
C PRO A 2 29.25 -7.19 16.13
N ALA A 3 28.07 -6.57 16.00
CA ALA A 3 26.94 -7.02 15.21
C ALA A 3 27.27 -7.12 13.71
N ARG A 4 26.95 -8.26 13.10
CA ARG A 4 26.98 -8.47 11.64
C ARG A 4 25.87 -7.63 11.01
N ARG A 5 26.23 -6.63 10.19
CA ARG A 5 25.26 -5.97 9.29
C ARG A 5 24.89 -6.95 8.16
N PRO A 6 23.61 -7.01 7.74
CA PRO A 6 23.16 -7.94 6.70
C PRO A 6 23.67 -7.52 5.32
N PRO A 7 23.77 -8.46 4.35
CA PRO A 7 24.29 -8.17 3.02
C PRO A 7 23.27 -7.39 2.21
N HIS A 8 23.71 -6.29 1.59
CA HIS A 8 22.94 -5.58 0.57
C HIS A 8 22.69 -6.51 -0.62
N ILE A 9 21.44 -6.92 -0.79
CA ILE A 9 20.96 -7.58 -2.00
C ILE A 9 20.96 -6.50 -3.09
N TYR A 10 21.89 -6.58 -4.04
CA TYR A 10 21.82 -5.81 -5.27
C TYR A 10 20.65 -6.34 -6.11
N MET A 11 19.53 -5.60 -6.12
CA MET A 11 18.56 -5.76 -7.20
C MET A 11 19.06 -4.97 -8.41
N SER A 12 19.24 -5.69 -9.50
CA SER A 12 19.65 -5.21 -10.81
C SER A 12 18.62 -4.23 -11.38
N SER A 13 19.04 -3.00 -11.68
CA SER A 13 18.47 -2.19 -12.77
C SER A 13 19.38 -0.99 -13.07
N GLY A 14 19.93 -0.95 -14.29
CA GLY A 14 20.28 0.28 -15.01
C GLY A 14 21.35 1.23 -14.48
N ALA A 15 22.05 0.95 -13.38
CA ALA A 15 23.13 1.83 -12.93
C ALA A 15 24.34 1.71 -13.86
N SER A 16 24.60 2.77 -14.63
CA SER A 16 25.90 3.03 -15.26
C SER A 16 26.99 2.64 -14.27
N SER A 17 27.85 1.70 -14.68
CA SER A 17 28.92 1.13 -13.86
C SER A 17 29.59 2.20 -13.01
N ILE A 18 29.31 2.22 -11.70
CA ILE A 18 29.99 3.09 -10.75
C ILE A 18 31.40 2.54 -10.63
N HIS A 19 32.27 2.93 -11.56
CA HIS A 19 33.70 2.82 -11.38
C HIS A 19 34.01 3.50 -10.04
N ALA A 20 34.63 2.79 -9.10
CA ALA A 20 34.80 3.25 -7.71
C ALA A 20 36.22 3.81 -7.50
N PRO A 21 36.55 5.03 -7.97
CA PRO A 21 37.76 5.70 -7.54
C PRO A 21 37.72 5.91 -6.02
N PHE A 22 38.89 6.07 -5.41
CA PHE A 22 39.05 6.29 -3.96
C PHE A 22 38.62 5.11 -3.07
N LYS A 23 38.47 3.89 -3.63
CA LYS A 23 38.10 2.68 -2.86
C LYS A 23 39.00 2.44 -1.65
N ASP A 24 40.29 2.76 -1.77
CA ASP A 24 41.28 2.60 -0.71
C ASP A 24 41.13 3.63 0.43
N LEU A 25 40.43 4.74 0.17
CA LEU A 25 40.09 5.75 1.16
C LEU A 25 38.72 5.46 1.82
N LEU A 26 37.81 4.78 1.11
CA LEU A 26 36.49 4.43 1.64
C LEU A 26 36.60 3.53 2.87
N TYR A 27 35.79 3.84 3.89
CA TYR A 27 35.73 3.10 5.15
C TYR A 27 37.03 3.06 5.95
N THR A 28 37.95 4.00 5.68
CA THR A 28 39.17 4.20 6.46
C THR A 28 39.07 5.49 7.28
N ASN A 29 39.90 5.63 8.32
CA ASN A 29 40.06 6.88 9.07
C ASN A 29 41.14 7.79 8.45
N ILE A 30 41.51 7.56 7.19
CA ILE A 30 42.51 8.37 6.50
C ILE A 30 41.85 9.67 6.07
N VAL A 31 42.46 10.80 6.42
CA VAL A 31 42.04 12.12 5.97
C VAL A 31 42.57 12.33 4.56
N PRO A 32 41.71 12.51 3.54
CA PRO A 32 42.17 12.80 2.19
C PRO A 32 42.87 14.15 2.14
N SER A 33 43.83 14.30 1.22
CA SER A 33 44.42 15.59 0.88
C SER A 33 43.38 16.54 0.27
N GLU A 34 43.69 17.84 0.20
CA GLU A 34 42.77 18.84 -0.38
C GLU A 34 42.48 18.55 -1.87
N ASP A 35 43.49 18.11 -2.63
CA ASP A 35 43.33 17.75 -4.04
C ASP A 35 42.42 16.52 -4.20
N GLU A 36 42.57 15.51 -3.34
CA GLU A 36 41.67 14.34 -3.29
C GLU A 36 40.26 14.75 -2.88
N CYS A 37 40.11 15.66 -1.91
CA CYS A 37 38.82 16.20 -1.52
C CYS A 37 38.12 16.88 -2.70
N GLN A 38 38.84 17.68 -3.49
CA GLN A 38 38.29 18.32 -4.67
C GLN A 38 37.92 17.31 -5.76
N ALA A 39 38.77 16.30 -5.98
CA ALA A 39 38.50 15.22 -6.94
C ALA A 39 37.26 14.41 -6.55
N ILE A 40 37.10 14.10 -5.25
CA ILE A 40 35.91 13.41 -4.71
C ILE A 40 34.67 14.28 -4.92
N ARG A 41 34.70 15.57 -4.57
CA ARG A 41 33.58 16.50 -4.77
C ARG A 41 33.14 16.56 -6.23
N ASN A 42 34.08 16.65 -7.15
CA ASN A 42 33.80 16.65 -8.59
C ASN A 42 33.21 15.31 -9.06
N PHE A 43 33.74 14.20 -8.54
CA PHE A 43 33.28 12.86 -8.89
C PHE A 43 31.84 12.59 -8.44
N VAL A 44 31.46 13.02 -7.23
CA VAL A 44 30.09 12.81 -6.71
C VAL A 44 29.07 13.83 -7.18
N ALA A 45 29.49 14.94 -7.79
CA ALA A 45 28.58 16.00 -8.22
C ALA A 45 27.52 15.51 -9.22
N ALA A 46 27.91 14.72 -10.23
CA ALA A 46 26.97 14.18 -11.21
C ALA A 46 26.00 13.14 -10.59
N PRO A 47 26.47 12.14 -9.82
CA PRO A 47 25.57 11.23 -9.09
C PRO A 47 24.63 11.92 -8.11
N ILE A 48 25.06 12.97 -7.42
CA ILE A 48 24.20 13.76 -6.51
C ILE A 48 23.08 14.41 -7.33
N LYS A 49 23.41 15.06 -8.43
CA LYS A 49 22.42 15.67 -9.31
C LYS A 49 21.42 14.64 -9.85
N GLU A 50 21.91 13.51 -10.35
CA GLU A 50 21.04 12.44 -10.85
C GLU A 50 20.10 11.90 -9.76
N ARG A 51 20.63 11.71 -8.54
CA ARG A 51 19.80 11.31 -7.38
C ARG A 51 18.72 12.34 -7.09
N ASP A 52 19.06 13.63 -7.11
CA ASP A 52 18.13 14.71 -6.80
C ASP A 52 17.05 14.80 -7.89
N ASP A 53 17.43 14.74 -9.16
CA ASP A 53 16.50 14.68 -10.30
C ASP A 53 15.55 13.47 -10.20
N LEU A 54 16.07 12.29 -9.83
CA LEU A 54 15.26 11.10 -9.59
C LEU A 54 14.32 11.26 -8.40
N SER A 55 14.78 11.88 -7.32
CA SER A 55 13.96 12.16 -6.13
C SER A 55 12.78 13.06 -6.48
N ASP A 56 13.02 14.13 -7.24
CA ASP A 56 11.97 15.05 -7.70
C ASP A 56 10.95 14.34 -8.59
N ASN A 57 11.41 13.51 -9.52
CA ASN A 57 10.54 12.69 -10.35
C ASN A 57 9.68 11.73 -9.53
N ILE A 58 10.24 11.10 -8.50
CA ILE A 58 9.48 10.23 -7.58
C ILE A 58 8.39 11.04 -6.88
N THR A 59 8.71 12.21 -6.35
CA THR A 59 7.72 13.07 -5.68
C THR A 59 6.60 13.48 -6.63
N GLN A 60 6.92 13.88 -7.87
CA GLN A 60 5.91 14.23 -8.87
C GLN A 60 5.00 13.05 -9.22
N LEU A 61 5.57 11.86 -9.44
CA LEU A 61 4.78 10.67 -9.74
C LEU A 61 3.89 10.24 -8.57
N GLN A 62 4.34 10.41 -7.33
CA GLN A 62 3.53 10.15 -6.14
C GLN A 62 2.29 11.05 -6.07
N ILE A 63 2.44 12.34 -6.39
CA ILE A 63 1.30 13.28 -6.43
C ILE A 63 0.27 12.84 -7.48
N VAL A 64 0.72 12.48 -8.68
CA VAL A 64 -0.18 12.00 -9.76
C VAL A 64 -0.87 10.70 -9.35
N LEU A 65 -0.14 9.77 -8.74
CA LEU A 65 -0.69 8.50 -8.28
C LEU A 65 -1.77 8.72 -7.20
N GLU A 66 -1.52 9.61 -6.25
CA GLU A 66 -2.47 9.96 -5.20
C GLU A 66 -3.77 10.54 -5.80
N GLN A 67 -3.66 11.48 -6.73
CA GLN A 67 -4.83 12.07 -7.41
C GLN A 67 -5.65 11.03 -8.19
N LEU A 68 -4.98 10.13 -8.92
CA LEU A 68 -5.65 9.06 -9.65
C LEU A 68 -6.32 8.07 -8.70
N THR A 69 -5.67 7.73 -7.59
CA THR A 69 -6.21 6.82 -6.57
C THR A 69 -7.49 7.40 -5.96
N LEU A 70 -7.47 8.67 -5.54
CA LEU A 70 -8.66 9.37 -5.03
C LEU A 70 -9.81 9.37 -6.03
N THR A 71 -9.51 9.57 -7.31
CA THR A 71 -10.51 9.57 -8.38
C THR A 71 -11.11 8.18 -8.58
N CYS A 72 -10.26 7.14 -8.60
CA CYS A 72 -10.70 5.75 -8.69
C CYS A 72 -11.60 5.37 -7.51
N ASP A 73 -11.20 5.70 -6.29
CA ASP A 73 -11.97 5.38 -5.08
C ASP A 73 -13.35 6.05 -5.09
N ALA A 74 -13.43 7.32 -5.48
CA ALA A 74 -14.70 8.03 -5.63
C ALA A 74 -15.61 7.38 -6.68
N LEU A 75 -15.04 6.90 -7.80
CA LEU A 75 -15.79 6.18 -8.82
C LEU A 75 -16.26 4.81 -8.33
N PHE A 76 -15.43 4.09 -7.56
CA PHE A 76 -15.83 2.82 -6.95
C PHE A 76 -17.02 3.02 -6.01
N GLU A 77 -16.97 4.01 -5.13
CA GLU A 77 -18.07 4.31 -4.21
C GLU A 77 -19.34 4.71 -4.97
N PHE A 78 -19.21 5.54 -6.01
CA PHE A 78 -20.33 5.92 -6.86
C PHE A 78 -20.95 4.69 -7.55
N ILE A 79 -20.15 3.84 -8.18
CA ILE A 79 -20.65 2.65 -8.88
C ILE A 79 -21.29 1.68 -7.89
N ASP A 80 -20.62 1.38 -6.77
CA ASP A 80 -21.09 0.40 -5.80
C ASP A 80 -22.41 0.84 -5.15
N SER A 81 -22.51 2.11 -4.76
CA SER A 81 -23.76 2.66 -4.19
C SER A 81 -24.94 2.56 -5.15
N HIS A 82 -24.72 2.75 -6.45
CA HIS A 82 -25.77 2.63 -7.46
C HIS A 82 -26.10 1.18 -7.78
N LEU A 83 -25.10 0.31 -7.91
CA LEU A 83 -25.30 -1.11 -8.12
C LEU A 83 -26.03 -1.74 -6.95
N ALA A 84 -25.74 -1.32 -5.71
CA ALA A 84 -26.45 -1.74 -4.50
C ALA A 84 -27.96 -1.50 -4.59
N LEU A 85 -28.42 -0.46 -5.30
CA LEU A 85 -29.85 -0.21 -5.53
C LEU A 85 -30.50 -1.28 -6.41
N VAL A 86 -29.75 -1.82 -7.37
CA VAL A 86 -30.25 -2.75 -8.38
C VAL A 86 -30.01 -4.21 -7.99
N THR A 87 -29.22 -4.46 -6.95
CA THR A 87 -28.96 -5.80 -6.41
C THR A 87 -30.27 -6.53 -6.08
N SER A 88 -30.31 -7.81 -6.42
CA SER A 88 -31.49 -8.67 -6.29
C SER A 88 -32.00 -8.75 -4.85
N ALA A 89 -31.16 -8.51 -3.85
CA ALA A 89 -31.56 -8.49 -2.43
C ALA A 89 -32.68 -7.49 -2.14
N ARG A 90 -32.71 -6.33 -2.81
CA ARG A 90 -33.79 -5.32 -2.67
C ARG A 90 -35.04 -5.63 -3.51
N LYS A 91 -34.97 -6.64 -4.38
CA LYS A 91 -36.07 -7.07 -5.25
C LYS A 91 -36.79 -8.31 -4.69
N ILE A 92 -36.33 -8.85 -3.56
CA ILE A 92 -36.98 -10.01 -2.95
C ILE A 92 -38.34 -9.54 -2.38
N PRO A 93 -39.45 -10.13 -2.83
CA PRO A 93 -40.77 -9.86 -2.27
C PRO A 93 -40.79 -10.07 -0.75
N GLU A 94 -41.59 -9.28 -0.03
CA GLU A 94 -41.60 -9.28 1.44
C GLU A 94 -41.98 -10.65 2.02
N ASP A 95 -42.88 -11.37 1.38
CA ASP A 95 -43.29 -12.73 1.72
C ASP A 95 -42.11 -13.72 1.60
N ILE A 96 -41.33 -13.65 0.53
CA ILE A 96 -40.15 -14.49 0.34
C ILE A 96 -39.06 -14.13 1.35
N LEU A 97 -38.82 -12.85 1.63
CA LEU A 97 -37.89 -12.43 2.70
C LEU A 97 -38.35 -12.97 4.05
N ARG A 98 -39.64 -12.82 4.38
CA ARG A 98 -40.24 -13.28 5.63
C ARG A 98 -40.12 -14.79 5.79
N GLU A 99 -40.33 -15.56 4.72
CA GLU A 99 -40.16 -17.01 4.72
C GLU A 99 -38.69 -17.40 4.90
N ILE A 100 -37.76 -16.75 4.20
CA ILE A 100 -36.31 -16.95 4.41
C ILE A 100 -35.95 -16.69 5.88
N PHE A 101 -36.43 -15.58 6.47
CA PHE A 101 -36.21 -15.29 7.88
C PHE A 101 -36.85 -16.35 8.79
N THR A 102 -38.07 -16.79 8.51
CA THR A 102 -38.79 -17.76 9.33
C THR A 102 -38.12 -19.13 9.31
N VAL A 103 -37.66 -19.58 8.14
CA VAL A 103 -36.96 -20.87 7.96
C VAL A 103 -35.52 -20.82 8.50
N SER A 104 -34.90 -19.64 8.54
CA SER A 104 -33.55 -19.47 9.09
C SER A 104 -33.52 -19.27 10.61
N LEU A 105 -34.67 -19.03 11.26
CA LEU A 105 -34.76 -19.00 12.72
C LEU A 105 -34.57 -20.39 13.30
N PRO A 106 -33.73 -20.56 14.34
CA PRO A 106 -33.63 -21.83 15.03
C PRO A 106 -34.96 -22.15 15.71
N THR A 107 -35.48 -23.37 15.48
CA THR A 107 -36.64 -23.89 16.21
C THR A 107 -36.31 -24.26 17.66
N ASP A 108 -35.04 -24.52 17.96
CA ASP A 108 -34.59 -25.15 19.22
C ASP A 108 -33.59 -24.29 20.03
N GLY A 109 -33.75 -22.97 20.05
CA GLY A 109 -32.96 -22.09 20.94
C GLY A 109 -32.59 -20.72 20.35
N ASN A 110 -31.67 -20.01 21.01
CA ASN A 110 -31.20 -18.70 20.55
C ASN A 110 -30.35 -18.83 19.28
N ALA A 111 -30.57 -17.92 18.33
CA ALA A 111 -29.76 -17.80 17.11
C ALA A 111 -28.28 -17.58 17.48
N THR A 112 -27.45 -18.57 17.14
CA THR A 112 -26.01 -18.52 17.41
C THR A 112 -25.30 -18.12 16.13
N ILE A 113 -24.41 -17.12 16.18
CA ILE A 113 -23.63 -16.70 15.01
C ILE A 113 -22.60 -17.79 14.70
N ARG A 114 -22.90 -18.68 13.76
CA ARG A 114 -22.01 -19.73 13.25
C ARG A 114 -21.69 -19.45 11.77
N ARG A 115 -20.42 -19.56 11.37
CA ARG A 115 -19.98 -19.29 9.98
C ARG A 115 -20.53 -20.27 8.93
N THR A 116 -21.04 -21.42 9.37
CA THR A 116 -21.61 -22.48 8.53
C THR A 116 -23.13 -22.41 8.41
N GLU A 117 -23.76 -21.50 9.16
CA GLU A 117 -25.20 -21.27 9.19
C GLU A 117 -25.46 -19.82 8.76
N SER A 118 -26.68 -19.51 8.30
CA SER A 118 -27.02 -18.15 7.87
C SER A 118 -26.83 -17.19 9.05
N PRO A 119 -25.99 -16.14 8.95
CA PRO A 119 -25.81 -15.21 10.04
C PRO A 119 -27.09 -14.38 10.21
N LEU A 120 -27.91 -14.77 11.18
CA LEU A 120 -29.05 -13.99 11.66
C LEU A 120 -28.55 -12.77 12.42
N GLY A 121 -28.04 -11.78 11.70
CA GLY A 121 -27.74 -10.46 12.23
C GLY A 121 -29.03 -9.65 12.40
N ILE A 122 -29.88 -10.00 13.37
CA ILE A 122 -31.00 -9.14 13.76
C ILE A 122 -30.41 -8.02 14.62
N SER A 123 -30.07 -6.90 14.00
CA SER A 123 -29.67 -5.69 14.74
C SER A 123 -30.85 -5.22 15.59
N ARG A 124 -30.68 -5.19 16.92
CA ARG A 124 -31.55 -4.48 17.84
C ARG A 124 -31.57 -3.01 17.42
N ILE A 125 -32.70 -2.55 16.88
CA ILE A 125 -32.99 -1.13 16.74
C ILE A 125 -33.22 -0.61 18.15
N PHE A 126 -32.28 0.17 18.68
CA PHE A 126 -32.55 0.96 19.87
C PHE A 126 -33.32 2.22 19.40
N SER A 127 -34.51 2.41 19.96
CA SER A 127 -35.15 3.72 20.01
C SER A 127 -34.98 4.25 21.43
N ASP A 128 -34.21 5.33 21.59
CA ASP A 128 -34.48 6.51 22.42
C ASP A 128 -33.37 7.56 22.20
#